data_AF-A0A7S0Q9M5-F1
#
_entry.id   AF-A0A7S0Q9M5-F1
#
_cell.length_a   1.000
_cell.length_b   1.000
_cell.length_c   1.000
_cell.angle_alpha   90.00
_cell.angle_beta   90.00
_cell.angle_gamma   90.00
#
_symmetry.space_group_name_H-M   'P 1'
#
loop_
_entity.id
_entity.type
_entity.pdbx_description
1 polymer ?
#
loop_
_entity_poly.entity_id
_entity_poly.type
_entity_poly.pdbx_seq_one_letter_code
_entity_poly.pdbx_strand_id
1 'polypeptide(L)'
;IALRTLVWSKRELHDYSEWSSRYKMATASPTEVQKLKAGHANEITRLQAEIECECTLLGATAIEDKLQDGVPEVLRDLRTAGVKIWMLTGDKVGTAKNIAAACNILPVDANVLELTCEKHPVLAELSTAELIKVQAKLEDARQVSPQ
;
A
#
# COMPACT_ATOMS: atom_id res chain seq x y z
N ILE A 1 -10.97 5.74 -13.27
CA ILE A 1 -10.81 6.81 -12.26
C ILE A 1 -10.19 6.17 -11.03
N ALA A 2 -9.05 6.67 -10.57
CA ALA A 2 -8.40 6.24 -9.33
C ALA A 2 -8.87 7.14 -8.18
N LEU A 3 -9.47 6.57 -7.13
CA LEU A 3 -9.96 7.34 -5.98
C LEU A 3 -9.22 6.92 -4.70
N ARG A 4 -8.75 7.89 -3.92
CA ARG A 4 -8.36 7.70 -2.53
C ARG A 4 -9.55 8.02 -1.64
N THR A 5 -10.02 7.01 -0.91
CA THR A 5 -11.20 7.15 -0.05
C THR A 5 -10.78 7.31 1.41
N LEU A 6 -11.35 8.28 2.11
CA LEU A 6 -11.25 8.44 3.56
C LEU A 6 -12.64 8.32 4.19
N VAL A 7 -12.70 7.70 5.36
CA VAL A 7 -13.95 7.54 6.12
C VAL A 7 -13.86 8.39 7.38
N TRP A 8 -14.95 9.06 7.72
CA TRP A 8 -15.06 9.96 8.86
C TRP A 8 -16.04 9.40 9.88
N SER A 9 -15.67 9.42 11.16
CA SER A 9 -16.54 9.00 12.25
C SER A 9 -16.38 9.94 13.45
N LYS A 10 -17.37 9.98 14.34
CA LYS A 10 -17.33 10.76 15.58
C LYS A 10 -17.78 9.95 16.79
N ARG A 11 -17.31 10.34 17.96
CA ARG A 11 -17.79 9.87 19.26
C ARG A 11 -17.77 11.04 20.23
N GLU A 12 -18.83 11.19 21.02
CA GLU A 12 -18.87 12.15 22.13
C GLU A 12 -18.26 11.48 23.37
N LEU A 13 -17.41 12.22 24.10
CA LEU A 13 -16.63 11.69 25.21
C LEU A 13 -16.99 12.44 26.49
N HIS A 14 -17.32 11.70 27.55
CA HIS A 14 -17.60 12.27 28.87
C HIS A 14 -16.33 12.34 29.75
N ASP A 15 -15.44 11.35 29.67
CA ASP A 15 -14.25 11.23 30.54
C ASP A 15 -12.93 11.54 29.81
N TYR A 16 -12.94 12.52 28.90
CA TYR A 16 -11.76 12.85 28.08
C TYR A 16 -10.55 13.28 28.93
N SER A 17 -10.77 14.00 30.03
CA SER A 17 -9.70 14.51 30.89
C SER A 17 -8.88 13.39 31.53
N GLU A 18 -9.55 12.34 32.01
CA GLU A 18 -8.92 11.18 32.62
C GLU A 18 -8.09 10.40 31.59
N TRP A 19 -8.70 10.09 30.43
CA TRP A 19 -8.01 9.44 29.32
C TRP A 19 -6.80 10.26 28.86
N SER A 20 -6.94 11.59 28.73
CA SER A 20 -5.86 12.49 28.30
C SER A 20 -4.67 12.45 29.27
N SER A 21 -4.94 12.39 30.59
CA SER A 21 -3.89 12.26 31.60
C SER A 21 -3.13 10.94 31.45
N ARG A 22 -3.85 9.81 31.35
CA ARG A 22 -3.26 8.48 31.11
C ARG A 22 -2.43 8.45 29.83
N TYR A 23 -2.95 9.00 28.74
CA TYR A 23 -2.26 9.07 27.45
C TYR A 23 -1.00 9.92 27.48
N LYS A 24 -1.03 11.07 28.17
CA LYS A 24 0.16 11.91 28.38
C LYS A 24 1.23 11.19 29.20
N MET A 25 0.85 10.48 30.25
CA MET A 25 1.81 9.68 31.04
C MET A 25 2.43 8.56 30.21
N ALA A 26 1.62 7.84 29.43
CA ALA A 26 2.11 6.78 28.55
C ALA A 26 3.07 7.29 27.47
N THR A 27 2.74 8.42 26.83
CA THR A 27 3.60 9.04 25.79
C THR A 27 4.85 9.71 26.34
N ALA A 28 4.85 10.15 27.60
CA ALA A 28 6.03 10.67 28.29
C ALA A 28 6.97 9.56 28.80
N SER A 29 6.51 8.31 28.90
CA SER A 29 7.30 7.17 29.36
C SER A 29 8.26 6.68 28.27
N PRO A 30 9.59 6.75 28.47
CA PRO A 30 10.55 6.26 27.48
C PRO A 30 10.38 4.75 27.19
N THR A 31 9.99 3.97 28.20
CA THR A 31 9.76 2.53 28.08
C THR A 31 8.61 2.23 27.13
N GLU A 32 7.49 2.94 27.25
CA GLU A 32 6.33 2.72 26.37
C GLU A 32 6.60 3.20 24.94
N VAL A 33 7.33 4.32 24.80
CA VAL A 33 7.76 4.82 23.48
C VAL A 33 8.72 3.84 22.80
N GLN A 34 9.62 3.19 23.54
CA GLN A 34 10.50 2.16 22.99
C GLN A 34 9.72 0.92 22.54
N LYS A 35 8.76 0.45 23.35
CA LYS A 35 7.87 -0.66 22.97
C LYS A 35 7.08 -0.34 21.70
N LEU A 36 6.54 0.87 21.59
CA LEU A 36 5.84 1.34 20.38
C LEU A 36 6.74 1.28 19.14
N LYS A 37 7.98 1.79 19.23
CA LYS A 37 8.94 1.76 18.12
C LYS A 37 9.36 0.33 17.72
N ALA A 38 9.43 -0.57 18.69
CA ALA A 38 9.73 -1.99 18.44
C ALA A 38 8.52 -2.78 17.93
N GLY A 39 7.34 -2.16 17.81
CA GLY A 39 6.10 -2.86 17.41
C GLY A 39 5.56 -3.82 18.48
N HIS A 40 5.99 -3.66 19.74
CA HIS A 40 5.51 -4.48 20.86
C HIS A 40 4.23 -3.91 21.47
N ALA A 41 3.50 -4.76 22.18
CA ALA A 41 2.36 -4.34 22.99
C ALA A 41 2.78 -3.24 23.97
N ASN A 42 2.05 -2.13 23.94
CA ASN A 42 2.36 -0.91 24.69
C ASN A 42 1.07 -0.18 25.08
N GLU A 43 1.17 0.63 26.11
CA GLU A 43 0.01 1.34 26.68
C GLU A 43 -0.51 2.44 25.74
N ILE A 44 0.35 3.03 24.91
CA ILE A 44 -0.04 4.10 23.96
C ILE A 44 -1.05 3.55 22.94
N THR A 45 -0.73 2.42 22.30
CA THR A 45 -1.63 1.76 21.35
C THR A 45 -2.91 1.27 22.01
N ARG A 46 -2.83 0.75 23.25
CA ARG A 46 -4.01 0.34 24.02
C ARG A 46 -4.98 1.51 24.26
N LEU A 47 -4.44 2.65 24.69
CA LEU A 47 -5.21 3.88 24.95
C LEU A 47 -5.78 4.48 23.66
N GLN A 48 -5.06 4.42 22.54
CA GLN A 48 -5.60 4.81 21.23
C GLN A 48 -6.81 3.96 20.84
N ALA A 49 -6.72 2.63 20.98
CA ALA A 49 -7.83 1.75 20.70
C ALA A 49 -9.04 1.97 21.64
N GLU A 50 -8.81 2.33 22.91
CA GLU A 50 -9.86 2.66 23.88
C GLU A 50 -10.71 3.88 23.47
N ILE A 51 -10.09 4.90 22.88
CA ILE A 51 -10.80 6.11 22.42
C ILE A 51 -11.34 5.98 20.99
N GLU A 52 -10.74 5.13 20.16
CA GLU A 52 -11.12 4.89 18.76
C GLU A 52 -12.18 3.78 18.58
N CYS A 53 -12.93 3.43 19.64
CA CYS A 53 -14.03 2.47 19.57
C CYS A 53 -15.41 3.16 19.61
N GLU A 54 -16.45 2.43 19.17
CA GLU A 54 -17.87 2.86 19.25
C GLU A 54 -18.17 4.22 18.58
N CYS A 55 -17.42 4.55 17.52
CA CYS A 55 -17.66 5.76 16.74
C CYS A 55 -18.89 5.60 15.83
N THR A 56 -19.64 6.69 15.67
CA THR A 56 -20.71 6.81 14.68
C THR A 56 -20.13 7.25 13.34
N LEU A 57 -20.34 6.46 12.28
CA LEU A 57 -19.97 6.82 10.91
C LEU A 57 -20.70 8.09 10.46
N LEU A 58 -19.95 9.08 10.00
CA LEU A 58 -20.49 10.33 9.46
C LEU A 58 -20.56 10.34 7.94
N GLY A 59 -19.61 9.69 7.29
CA GLY A 59 -19.55 9.62 5.82
C GLY A 59 -18.15 9.29 5.32
N ALA A 60 -17.96 9.46 4.01
CA ALA A 60 -16.68 9.25 3.34
C ALA A 60 -16.40 10.36 2.33
N THR A 61 -15.13 10.64 2.10
CA THR A 61 -14.65 11.50 1.01
C THR A 61 -13.86 10.65 0.02
N ALA A 62 -13.91 11.02 -1.26
CA ALA A 62 -13.12 10.39 -2.31
C ALA A 62 -12.38 11.47 -3.09
N ILE A 63 -11.06 11.38 -3.13
CA ILE A 63 -10.19 12.30 -3.87
C ILE A 63 -9.69 11.55 -5.10
N GLU A 64 -9.87 12.15 -6.27
CA GLU A 64 -9.36 11.61 -7.51
C GLU A 64 -7.85 11.83 -7.62
N ASP A 65 -7.11 10.75 -7.81
CA ASP A 65 -5.72 10.83 -8.27
C ASP A 65 -5.74 11.09 -9.78
N LYS A 66 -5.77 12.38 -10.14
CA LYS A 66 -5.85 12.80 -11.54
C LYS A 66 -4.61 12.39 -12.31
N LEU A 67 -4.85 11.77 -13.45
CA LEU A 67 -3.84 11.52 -14.46
C LEU A 67 -3.60 12.78 -15.27
N GLN A 68 -2.43 12.87 -15.91
CA GLN A 68 -2.22 13.88 -16.95
C GLN A 68 -3.13 13.60 -18.15
N ASP A 69 -3.53 14.65 -18.85
CA ASP A 69 -4.38 14.56 -20.03
C ASP A 69 -3.71 13.69 -21.11
N GLY A 70 -4.48 12.82 -21.74
CA GLY A 70 -3.99 11.97 -22.84
C GLY A 70 -3.24 10.70 -22.41
N VAL A 71 -2.94 10.52 -21.12
CA VAL A 71 -2.18 9.35 -20.64
C VAL A 71 -2.87 8.03 -20.98
N PRO A 72 -4.17 7.82 -20.69
CA PRO A 72 -4.84 6.57 -21.03
C PRO A 72 -4.83 6.27 -22.53
N GLU A 73 -5.01 7.29 -23.37
CA GLU A 73 -5.04 7.19 -24.83
C GLU A 73 -3.68 6.77 -25.39
N VAL A 74 -2.62 7.46 -24.98
CA VAL A 74 -1.26 7.16 -25.43
C VAL A 74 -0.84 5.75 -25.01
N LEU A 75 -1.13 5.35 -23.77
CA LEU A 75 -0.79 4.00 -23.28
C LEU A 75 -1.55 2.91 -24.05
N ARG A 76 -2.81 3.16 -24.40
CA ARG A 76 -3.60 2.25 -25.25
C ARG A 76 -2.99 2.11 -26.64
N ASP A 77 -2.59 3.23 -27.25
CA ASP A 77 -2.06 3.25 -28.61
C ASP A 77 -0.68 2.56 -28.67
N LEU A 78 0.18 2.81 -27.69
CA LEU A 78 1.46 2.09 -27.50
C LEU A 78 1.24 0.58 -27.35
N ARG A 79 0.26 0.16 -26.55
CA ARG A 79 -0.06 -1.27 -26.38
C ARG A 79 -0.56 -1.89 -27.67
N THR A 80 -1.42 -1.19 -28.42
CA THR A 80 -1.92 -1.64 -29.74
C THR A 80 -0.78 -1.76 -30.76
N ALA A 81 0.23 -0.90 -30.67
CA ALA A 81 1.46 -0.99 -31.47
C ALA A 81 2.42 -2.11 -31.02
N GLY A 82 2.06 -2.91 -30.01
CA GLY A 82 2.87 -4.03 -29.51
C GLY A 82 3.92 -3.66 -28.47
N VAL A 83 3.95 -2.41 -27.99
CA VAL A 83 4.89 -1.95 -26.97
C VAL A 83 4.51 -2.51 -25.60
N LYS A 84 5.48 -3.10 -24.89
CA LYS A 84 5.30 -3.59 -23.52
C LYS A 84 5.54 -2.45 -22.53
N ILE A 85 4.56 -2.17 -21.68
CA ILE A 85 4.57 -1.05 -20.74
C ILE A 85 4.79 -1.59 -19.32
N TRP A 86 5.71 -0.98 -18.59
CA TRP A 86 6.04 -1.33 -17.22
C TRP A 86 5.91 -0.08 -16.35
N MET A 87 5.22 -0.20 -15.22
CA MET A 87 5.12 0.87 -14.23
C MET A 87 6.05 0.56 -13.06
N LEU A 88 7.05 1.41 -12.84
CA LEU A 88 7.91 1.37 -11.68
C LEU A 88 7.57 2.58 -10.80
N THR A 89 7.18 2.33 -9.55
CA THR A 89 6.79 3.37 -8.61
C THR A 89 7.25 3.02 -7.20
N GLY A 90 7.55 4.04 -6.40
CA GLY A 90 7.80 3.93 -4.96
C GLY A 90 6.56 4.17 -4.10
N ASP A 91 5.38 4.35 -4.71
CA ASP A 91 4.12 4.50 -3.96
C ASP A 91 3.66 3.14 -3.38
N LYS A 92 2.76 3.19 -2.42
CA LYS A 92 2.16 2.00 -1.82
C LYS A 92 1.44 1.16 -2.88
N VAL A 93 1.44 -0.15 -2.68
CA VAL A 93 0.82 -1.14 -3.58
C VAL A 93 -0.63 -0.78 -3.93
N GLY A 94 -1.42 -0.35 -2.94
CA GLY A 94 -2.82 0.06 -3.15
C GLY A 94 -2.95 1.22 -4.13
N THR A 95 -2.13 2.26 -3.99
CA THR A 95 -2.13 3.40 -4.92
C THR A 95 -1.68 2.96 -6.32
N ALA A 96 -0.60 2.19 -6.40
CA ALA A 96 -0.05 1.72 -7.67
C ALA A 96 -1.10 0.93 -8.48
N LYS A 97 -1.85 0.04 -7.82
CA LYS A 97 -2.96 -0.69 -8.45
C LYS A 97 -4.06 0.23 -8.94
N ASN A 98 -4.45 1.23 -8.14
CA ASN A 98 -5.47 2.20 -8.55
C ASN A 98 -5.05 3.00 -9.79
N ILE A 99 -3.80 3.48 -9.84
CA ILE A 99 -3.27 4.20 -11.01
C ILE A 99 -3.14 3.29 -12.22
N ALA A 100 -2.63 2.06 -12.05
CA ALA A 100 -2.51 1.11 -13.14
C ALA A 100 -3.87 0.76 -13.77
N ALA A 101 -4.92 0.64 -12.95
CA ALA A 101 -6.29 0.46 -13.42
C ALA A 101 -6.82 1.72 -14.12
N ALA A 102 -6.58 2.92 -13.56
CA ALA A 102 -7.03 4.18 -14.16
C ALA A 102 -6.38 4.47 -15.52
N CYS A 103 -5.10 4.12 -15.69
CA CYS A 103 -4.37 4.21 -16.96
C CYS A 103 -4.61 3.03 -17.92
N ASN A 104 -5.44 2.05 -17.53
CA ASN A 104 -5.70 0.81 -18.27
C ASN A 104 -4.44 -0.03 -18.60
N ILE A 105 -3.38 0.14 -17.80
CA ILE A 105 -2.20 -0.75 -17.81
C ILE A 105 -2.58 -2.10 -17.20
N LEU A 106 -3.44 -2.07 -16.18
CA LEU A 106 -4.02 -3.25 -15.54
C LEU A 106 -5.53 -3.30 -15.83
N PRO A 107 -5.97 -4.07 -16.85
CA PRO A 107 -7.39 -4.30 -17.10
C PRO A 107 -8.09 -4.93 -15.89
N VAL A 108 -9.39 -4.65 -15.74
CA VAL A 108 -10.22 -5.13 -14.61
C VAL A 108 -10.32 -6.66 -14.59
N ASP A 109 -10.27 -7.30 -15.76
CA ASP A 109 -10.36 -8.74 -16.00
C ASP A 109 -8.98 -9.44 -16.08
N ALA A 110 -7.89 -8.70 -15.83
CA ALA A 110 -6.56 -9.28 -15.90
C ALA A 110 -6.29 -10.24 -14.74
N ASN A 111 -5.69 -11.39 -15.05
CA ASN A 111 -5.11 -12.27 -14.04
C ASN A 111 -3.89 -11.60 -13.42
N VAL A 112 -3.99 -11.21 -12.14
CA VAL A 112 -2.92 -10.52 -11.41
C VAL A 112 -2.09 -11.53 -10.62
N LEU A 113 -0.81 -11.65 -10.95
CA LEU A 113 0.16 -12.32 -10.10
C LEU A 113 0.77 -11.31 -9.12
N GLU A 114 0.50 -11.51 -7.83
CA GLU A 114 1.02 -10.63 -6.77
C GLU A 114 2.13 -11.34 -5.99
N LEU A 115 3.34 -10.80 -6.09
CA LEU A 115 4.53 -11.30 -5.42
C LEU A 115 4.91 -10.33 -4.29
N THR A 116 4.62 -10.71 -3.04
CA THR A 116 4.98 -9.94 -1.85
C THR A 116 5.72 -10.83 -0.85
N CYS A 117 6.57 -10.24 -0.01
CA CYS A 117 7.24 -10.97 1.06
C CYS A 117 6.25 -11.55 2.08
N GLU A 118 5.06 -10.97 2.22
CA GLU A 118 3.99 -11.49 3.07
C GLU A 118 3.44 -12.83 2.55
N LYS A 119 3.20 -12.92 1.24
CA LYS A 119 2.69 -14.14 0.59
C LYS A 119 3.78 -15.16 0.31
N HIS A 120 5.00 -14.68 0.10
CA HIS A 120 6.16 -15.48 -0.24
C HIS A 120 7.37 -15.01 0.60
N PRO A 121 7.51 -15.50 1.85
CA PRO A 121 8.58 -15.09 2.75
C PRO A 121 9.99 -15.28 2.19
N VAL A 122 10.17 -16.28 1.32
CA VAL A 122 11.43 -16.51 0.59
C VAL A 122 11.93 -15.27 -0.16
N LEU A 123 11.02 -14.38 -0.61
CA LEU A 123 11.40 -13.15 -1.30
C LEU A 123 12.17 -12.18 -0.40
N ALA A 124 11.96 -12.23 0.92
CA ALA A 124 12.70 -11.40 1.87
C ALA A 124 14.14 -11.90 2.10
N GLU A 125 14.41 -13.15 1.79
CA GLU A 125 15.72 -13.79 1.96
C GLU A 125 16.59 -13.67 0.70
N LEU A 126 16.00 -13.25 -0.42
CA LEU A 126 16.70 -13.10 -1.69
C LEU A 126 17.72 -11.97 -1.63
N SER A 127 18.99 -12.32 -1.84
CA SER A 127 20.06 -11.36 -2.06
C SER A 127 20.04 -10.83 -3.50
N THR A 128 20.59 -9.62 -3.70
CA THR A 128 20.80 -9.06 -5.04
C THR A 128 21.58 -10.01 -5.95
N ALA A 129 22.53 -10.76 -5.40
CA ALA A 129 23.32 -11.74 -6.16
C ALA A 129 22.47 -12.90 -6.69
N GLU A 130 21.48 -13.35 -5.91
CA GLU A 130 20.55 -14.40 -6.35
C GLU A 130 19.58 -13.90 -7.41
N LEU A 131 19.08 -12.67 -7.27
CA LEU A 131 18.23 -12.04 -8.28
C LEU A 131 18.95 -11.89 -9.62
N ILE A 132 20.23 -11.49 -9.61
CA ILE A 132 21.06 -11.40 -10.83
C ILE A 132 21.24 -12.78 -11.48
N LYS A 133 21.45 -13.84 -10.69
CA LYS A 133 21.55 -15.21 -11.22
C LYS A 133 20.24 -15.67 -11.87
N VAL A 134 19.11 -15.33 -11.27
CA VAL A 134 17.78 -15.63 -11.84
C VAL A 134 17.57 -14.85 -13.15
N GLN A 135 17.95 -13.57 -13.19
CA GLN A 135 17.86 -12.76 -14.40
C GLN A 135 18.68 -13.37 -15.55
N ALA A 136 19.93 -13.76 -15.31
CA ALA A 136 20.78 -14.39 -16.32
C ALA A 136 20.12 -15.67 -16.90
N LYS A 137 19.60 -16.54 -16.02
CA LYS A 137 18.87 -17.75 -16.45
C LYS A 137 17.61 -17.46 -17.27
N LEU A 138 16.89 -16.37 -16.96
CA LEU A 138 15.70 -15.96 -17.70
C LEU A 138 16.06 -15.40 -19.09
N GLU A 139 17.17 -14.68 -19.21
CA GLU A 139 17.69 -14.19 -20.49
C GLU A 139 18.10 -15.35 -21.39
N ASP A 140 18.79 -16.35 -20.84
CA ASP A 140 19.16 -17.58 -21.54
C ASP A 140 17.91 -18.35 -22.02
N ALA A 141 16.88 -18.48 -21.17
CA ALA A 141 15.64 -19.16 -21.53
C ALA A 141 14.84 -18.44 -22.63
N ARG A 142 14.91 -17.11 -22.71
CA ARG A 142 14.23 -16.32 -23.76
C ARG A 142 14.89 -16.45 -25.12
N GLN A 143 16.18 -16.77 -25.18
CA GLN A 143 16.87 -17.05 -26.45
C GLN A 143 16.51 -18.42 -27.05
N VAL A 144 15.84 -19.30 -26.30
CA VAL A 144 15.53 -20.68 -26.70
C VAL A 144 14.07 -20.86 -27.18
N SER A 145 13.19 -19.84 -27.12
CA SER A 145 11.82 -19.99 -27.64
C SER A 145 11.80 -19.91 -29.18
N PRO A 146 11.35 -20.95 -29.92
CA PRO A 146 11.19 -20.87 -31.37
C PRO A 146 10.05 -19.92 -31.75
N GLN A 147 10.19 -19.26 -32.91
CA GLN A 147 9.17 -18.46 -33.57
C GLN A 147 7.90 -19.27 -33.88
#